data_AF-A0A8J8SVR4-F1
#
_entry.id   AF-A0A8J8SVR4-F1
#
_cell.length_a   1.000
_cell.length_b   1.000
_cell.length_c   1.000
_cell.angle_alpha   90.00
_cell.angle_beta   90.00
_cell.angle_gamma   90.00
#
_symmetry.space_group_name_H-M   'P 1'
#
loop_
_entity.id
_entity.type
_entity.pdbx_description
1 polymer ?
#
loop_
_entity_poly.entity_id
_entity_poly.type
_entity_poly.pdbx_seq_one_letter_code
_entity_poly.pdbx_strand_id
1 'polypeptide(L)'
;MSSSSGSVQRRNKARPPTPPAAAVNQQFVQPVQQPARPGVPDGSDPNNPVRVYADGVFDMYHVGHAKVLEQAKKLFPNTYLIVGVSGDKETIEKKGKIVMNEIERSEILRHCRWVDEVIMPCPWILTVDFLRKHNIHYVAHDAIPYTGEGVEDIYSEVKRLGMFKETQRTDGISTSDIILRIIKDYDMYVWRSLKRGYNSKDLGISSFKAQRIKIKNQYQEFKESIDREPLGTSFDKGYDKLRKIVSGFVHEMEDKSSQVMVDFMRQFEPKNERSILSKIVNKIRKRDDKAKDKQIPLPLVEEPQSDFDY
;
A
#
# COMPACT_ATOMS: atom_id res chain seq x y z
N MET A 1 -48.82 -60.18 5.42
CA MET A 1 -47.76 -59.83 6.40
C MET A 1 -46.66 -59.11 5.66
N SER A 2 -46.20 -57.98 6.22
CA SER A 2 -44.97 -57.19 5.96
C SER A 2 -44.06 -57.61 4.79
N SER A 3 -43.59 -56.74 3.88
CA SER A 3 -42.96 -55.43 4.11
C SER A 3 -42.60 -54.82 2.75
N SER A 4 -43.00 -53.58 2.47
CA SER A 4 -42.49 -52.81 1.31
C SER A 4 -41.71 -51.60 1.77
N SER A 5 -40.45 -51.56 1.35
CA SER A 5 -39.43 -50.53 1.56
C SER A 5 -39.89 -49.11 1.22
N GLY A 6 -39.83 -48.21 2.21
CA GLY A 6 -40.00 -46.77 1.99
C GLY A 6 -38.73 -46.13 1.42
N SER A 7 -38.79 -45.67 0.17
CA SER A 7 -37.78 -44.79 -0.43
C SER A 7 -37.95 -43.36 0.10
N VAL A 8 -37.08 -42.94 1.02
CA VAL A 8 -37.00 -41.55 1.49
C VAL A 8 -36.30 -40.70 0.42
N GLN A 9 -37.07 -40.04 -0.44
CA GLN A 9 -36.58 -38.95 -1.29
C GLN A 9 -36.20 -37.75 -0.42
N ARG A 10 -34.89 -37.55 -0.22
CA ARG A 10 -34.34 -36.34 0.40
C ARG A 10 -34.64 -35.13 -0.49
N ARG A 11 -35.63 -34.31 -0.11
CA ARG A 11 -35.81 -32.96 -0.66
C ARG A 11 -34.61 -32.10 -0.27
N ASN A 12 -33.77 -31.76 -1.26
CA ASN A 12 -32.77 -30.71 -1.12
C ASN A 12 -33.49 -29.37 -0.87
N LYS A 13 -33.49 -28.89 0.39
CA LYS A 13 -33.88 -27.51 0.69
C LYS A 13 -32.81 -26.58 0.09
N ALA A 14 -33.14 -25.93 -1.01
CA ALA A 14 -32.34 -24.86 -1.58
C ALA A 14 -32.10 -23.78 -0.52
N ARG A 15 -30.84 -23.38 -0.35
CA ARG A 15 -30.45 -22.26 0.51
C ARG A 15 -31.09 -20.98 -0.03
N PRO A 16 -31.70 -20.12 0.80
CA PRO A 16 -32.24 -18.86 0.31
C PRO A 16 -31.12 -18.02 -0.33
N PRO A 17 -31.42 -17.27 -1.41
CA PRO A 17 -30.44 -16.40 -2.04
C PRO A 17 -29.95 -15.38 -1.02
N THR A 18 -28.63 -15.24 -0.93
CA THR A 18 -27.98 -14.19 -0.13
C THR A 18 -28.53 -12.84 -0.59
N PRO A 19 -28.97 -11.95 0.32
CA PRO A 19 -29.42 -10.63 -0.08
C PRO A 19 -28.29 -9.91 -0.81
N PRO A 20 -28.60 -9.12 -1.87
CA PRO A 20 -27.59 -8.33 -2.56
C PRO A 20 -26.91 -7.44 -1.53
N ALA A 21 -25.57 -7.40 -1.57
CA ALA A 21 -24.78 -6.52 -0.71
C ALA A 21 -25.38 -5.11 -0.81
N ALA A 22 -25.77 -4.55 0.32
CA ALA A 22 -26.36 -3.22 0.39
C ALA A 22 -25.45 -2.25 -0.37
N ALA A 23 -25.96 -1.70 -1.47
CA ALA A 23 -25.30 -0.62 -2.16
C ALA A 23 -25.12 0.50 -1.13
N VAL A 24 -23.87 0.75 -0.74
CA VAL A 24 -23.53 1.88 0.13
C VAL A 24 -23.87 3.12 -0.68
N ASN A 25 -25.04 3.67 -0.43
CA ASN A 25 -25.52 4.89 -1.03
C ASN A 25 -24.74 6.03 -0.39
N GLN A 26 -23.51 6.25 -0.84
CA GLN A 26 -22.73 7.44 -0.52
C GLN A 26 -23.45 8.61 -1.20
N GLN A 27 -24.38 9.22 -0.47
CA GLN A 27 -24.95 10.51 -0.85
C GLN A 27 -23.79 11.49 -0.96
N PHE A 28 -23.43 11.85 -2.19
CA PHE A 28 -22.49 12.93 -2.46
C PHE A 28 -23.11 14.21 -1.90
N VAL A 29 -22.60 14.66 -0.76
CA VAL A 29 -22.92 15.99 -0.23
C VAL A 29 -22.39 16.98 -1.27
N GLN A 30 -23.30 17.71 -1.91
CA GLN A 30 -22.94 18.78 -2.83
C GLN A 30 -22.05 19.79 -2.07
N PRO A 31 -20.89 20.19 -2.60
CA PRO A 31 -20.06 21.17 -1.93
C PRO A 31 -20.86 22.46 -1.74
N VAL A 32 -20.86 22.99 -0.51
CA VAL A 32 -21.48 24.28 -0.20
C VAL A 32 -20.79 25.33 -1.07
N GLN A 33 -21.55 25.98 -1.95
CA GLN A 33 -21.06 27.07 -2.80
C GLN A 33 -20.61 28.22 -1.89
N GLN A 34 -19.29 28.35 -1.70
CA GLN A 34 -18.71 29.47 -0.98
C GLN A 34 -18.61 30.67 -1.93
N PRO A 35 -18.94 31.89 -1.48
CA PRO A 35 -18.89 33.08 -2.33
C PRO A 35 -17.49 33.29 -2.91
N ALA A 36 -17.44 33.77 -4.15
CA ALA A 36 -16.20 34.09 -4.84
C ALA A 36 -15.46 35.23 -4.12
N ARG A 37 -14.12 35.20 -4.16
CA ARG A 37 -13.29 36.26 -3.58
C ARG A 37 -13.41 37.54 -4.43
N PRO A 38 -13.29 38.73 -3.84
CA PRO A 38 -13.36 39.99 -4.60
C PRO A 38 -12.34 40.01 -5.75
N GLY A 39 -12.79 40.34 -6.96
CA GLY A 39 -11.94 40.38 -8.17
C GLY A 39 -11.68 39.03 -8.84
N VAL A 40 -12.28 37.94 -8.35
CA VAL A 40 -12.24 36.61 -8.98
C VAL A 40 -13.58 36.33 -9.66
N PRO A 41 -13.61 35.69 -10.83
CA PRO A 41 -14.87 35.26 -11.45
C PRO A 41 -15.67 34.37 -10.49
N ASP A 42 -16.98 34.51 -10.47
CA ASP A 42 -17.90 33.67 -9.71
C ASP A 42 -18.37 32.43 -10.49
N GLY A 43 -17.96 32.33 -11.76
CA GLY A 43 -18.34 31.26 -12.67
C GLY A 43 -19.73 31.45 -13.27
N SER A 44 -20.35 32.63 -13.16
CA SER A 44 -21.62 32.94 -13.82
C SER A 44 -21.48 33.09 -15.34
N ASP A 45 -20.36 33.65 -15.81
CA ASP A 45 -20.03 33.82 -17.24
C ASP A 45 -19.24 32.61 -17.77
N PRO A 46 -19.76 31.86 -18.76
CA PRO A 46 -19.04 30.76 -19.39
C PRO A 46 -17.74 31.16 -20.10
N ASN A 47 -17.63 32.42 -20.56
CA ASN A 47 -16.41 32.92 -21.21
C ASN A 47 -15.31 33.32 -20.22
N ASN A 48 -15.65 33.38 -18.92
CA ASN A 48 -14.73 33.72 -17.86
C ASN A 48 -14.83 32.70 -16.70
N PRO A 49 -14.46 31.43 -16.93
CA PRO A 49 -14.63 30.38 -15.94
C PRO A 49 -13.68 30.55 -14.76
N VAL A 50 -14.07 30.01 -13.60
CA VAL A 50 -13.20 29.96 -12.42
C VAL A 50 -12.11 28.93 -12.64
N ARG A 51 -10.84 29.37 -12.63
CA ARG A 51 -9.68 28.49 -12.77
C ARG A 51 -9.34 27.85 -11.43
N VAL A 52 -9.60 26.55 -11.33
CA VAL A 52 -9.29 25.72 -10.15
C VAL A 52 -8.09 24.84 -10.48
N TYR A 53 -7.18 24.70 -9.53
CA TYR A 53 -6.01 23.85 -9.64
C TYR A 53 -6.10 22.70 -8.64
N ALA A 54 -5.84 21.47 -9.08
CA ALA A 54 -5.68 20.31 -8.19
C ALA A 54 -4.37 19.62 -8.51
N ASP A 55 -3.56 19.34 -7.50
CA ASP A 55 -2.29 18.64 -7.66
C ASP A 55 -2.29 17.25 -7.04
N GLY A 56 -1.34 16.44 -7.50
CA GLY A 56 -1.10 15.14 -6.93
C GLY A 56 -0.15 14.30 -7.75
N VAL A 57 0.12 13.11 -7.21
CA VAL A 57 0.91 12.11 -7.93
C VAL A 57 0.05 11.43 -8.99
N PHE A 58 -1.19 11.06 -8.66
CA PHE A 58 -2.09 10.33 -9.56
C PHE A 58 -1.55 8.96 -10.06
N ASP A 59 -0.68 8.32 -9.27
CA ASP A 59 -0.19 6.97 -9.55
C ASP A 59 -1.31 5.93 -9.42
N MET A 60 -1.27 4.91 -10.28
CA MET A 60 -2.34 3.92 -10.47
C MET A 60 -3.73 4.58 -10.50
N TYR A 61 -3.93 5.52 -11.44
CA TYR A 61 -5.13 6.35 -11.51
C TYR A 61 -6.43 5.54 -11.36
N HIS A 62 -7.31 5.97 -10.46
CA HIS A 62 -8.46 5.20 -10.00
C HIS A 62 -9.64 6.10 -9.61
N VAL A 63 -10.81 5.51 -9.33
CA VAL A 63 -12.04 6.28 -9.07
C VAL A 63 -11.93 7.28 -7.91
N GLY A 64 -11.08 7.01 -6.90
CA GLY A 64 -10.79 7.99 -5.85
C GLY A 64 -10.23 9.32 -6.37
N HIS A 65 -9.27 9.26 -7.32
CA HIS A 65 -8.73 10.45 -7.97
C HIS A 65 -9.81 11.13 -8.84
N ALA A 66 -10.54 10.35 -9.63
CA ALA A 66 -11.60 10.87 -10.49
C ALA A 66 -12.69 11.63 -9.72
N LYS A 67 -13.10 11.12 -8.54
CA LYS A 67 -14.10 11.77 -7.68
C LYS A 67 -13.59 13.04 -7.02
N VAL A 68 -12.30 13.13 -6.70
CA VAL A 68 -11.70 14.39 -6.20
C VAL A 68 -11.66 15.43 -7.30
N LEU A 69 -11.26 15.05 -8.51
CA LEU A 69 -11.26 15.95 -9.67
C LEU A 69 -12.68 16.37 -10.09
N GLU A 70 -13.66 15.46 -9.96
CA GLU A 70 -15.08 15.77 -10.15
C GLU A 70 -15.55 16.85 -9.16
N GLN A 71 -15.21 16.70 -7.87
CA GLN A 71 -15.54 17.71 -6.86
C GLN A 71 -14.91 19.06 -7.21
N ALA A 72 -13.62 19.08 -7.57
CA ALA A 72 -12.92 20.29 -7.96
C ALA A 72 -13.57 20.97 -9.19
N LYS A 73 -13.95 20.20 -10.21
CA LYS A 73 -14.63 20.68 -11.43
C LYS A 73 -16.04 21.22 -11.15
N LYS A 74 -16.69 20.78 -10.06
CA LYS A 74 -18.05 21.17 -9.68
C LYS A 74 -18.12 22.25 -8.60
N LEU A 75 -16.98 22.81 -8.17
CA LEU A 75 -16.94 23.85 -7.14
C LEU A 75 -17.71 25.11 -7.54
N PHE A 76 -17.67 25.47 -8.82
CA PHE A 76 -18.35 26.65 -9.38
C PHE A 76 -19.17 26.27 -10.63
N PRO A 77 -20.21 27.05 -11.00
CA PRO A 77 -21.07 26.73 -12.14
C PRO A 77 -20.28 26.55 -13.45
N ASN A 78 -19.34 27.45 -13.72
CA ASN A 78 -18.37 27.32 -14.81
C ASN A 78 -16.95 27.27 -14.23
N THR A 79 -16.36 26.09 -14.23
CA THR A 79 -15.00 25.84 -13.71
C THR A 79 -14.08 25.35 -14.83
N TYR A 80 -12.87 25.88 -14.89
CA TYR A 80 -11.76 25.37 -15.68
C TYR A 80 -10.76 24.70 -14.75
N LEU A 81 -10.64 23.38 -14.81
CA LEU A 81 -9.84 22.55 -13.93
C LEU A 81 -8.47 22.26 -14.57
N ILE A 82 -7.45 22.80 -13.92
CA ILE A 82 -6.04 22.56 -14.19
C ILE A 82 -5.56 21.48 -13.21
N VAL A 83 -4.91 20.44 -13.71
CA VAL A 83 -4.35 19.38 -12.88
C VAL A 83 -2.83 19.36 -12.95
N GLY A 84 -2.17 19.51 -11.80
CA GLY A 84 -0.72 19.41 -11.67
C GLY A 84 -0.28 17.99 -11.36
N VAL A 85 0.65 17.46 -12.14
CA VAL A 85 1.24 16.14 -11.95
C VAL A 85 2.66 16.29 -11.43
N SER A 86 2.94 15.77 -10.23
CA SER A 86 4.27 15.83 -9.64
C SER A 86 5.27 15.01 -10.46
N GLY A 87 6.52 15.48 -10.55
CA GLY A 87 7.57 14.79 -11.28
C GLY A 87 8.05 13.50 -10.58
N ASP A 88 8.59 12.55 -11.33
CA ASP A 88 9.00 11.23 -10.83
C ASP A 88 10.11 11.34 -9.78
N LYS A 89 11.16 12.12 -10.08
CA LYS A 89 12.31 12.31 -9.18
C LYS A 89 11.87 12.83 -7.82
N GLU A 90 11.09 13.91 -7.83
CA GLU A 90 10.62 14.57 -6.60
C GLU A 90 9.63 13.69 -5.83
N THR A 91 8.75 12.97 -6.53
CA THR A 91 7.81 12.04 -5.90
C THR A 91 8.54 10.89 -5.21
N ILE A 92 9.55 10.31 -5.85
CA ILE A 92 10.37 9.21 -5.30
C ILE A 92 11.12 9.67 -4.06
N GLU A 93 11.67 10.87 -4.08
CA GLU A 93 12.42 11.46 -2.97
C GLU A 93 11.51 11.79 -1.77
N LYS A 94 10.36 12.42 -2.01
CA LYS A 94 9.52 13.00 -0.94
C LYS A 94 8.41 12.09 -0.45
N LYS A 95 7.94 11.14 -1.26
CA LYS A 95 6.77 10.28 -0.94
C LYS A 95 7.07 8.79 -1.07
N GLY A 96 7.97 8.42 -1.98
CA GLY A 96 8.40 7.05 -2.19
C GLY A 96 8.06 6.51 -3.58
N LYS A 97 8.09 5.19 -3.71
CA LYS A 97 8.03 4.53 -5.02
C LYS A 97 6.70 4.78 -5.75
N ILE A 98 6.81 4.88 -7.07
CA ILE A 98 5.71 4.98 -8.03
C ILE A 98 5.71 3.76 -8.95
N VAL A 99 4.53 3.38 -9.44
CA VAL A 99 4.36 2.31 -10.43
C VAL A 99 4.38 2.87 -11.85
N MET A 100 3.65 3.97 -12.08
CA MET A 100 3.56 4.65 -13.38
C MET A 100 4.47 5.88 -13.40
N ASN A 101 5.15 6.09 -14.51
CA ASN A 101 6.00 7.27 -14.72
C ASN A 101 5.17 8.55 -14.95
N GLU A 102 5.81 9.72 -14.89
CA GLU A 102 5.14 11.03 -14.97
C GLU A 102 4.38 11.24 -16.29
N ILE A 103 4.91 10.71 -17.40
CA ILE A 103 4.29 10.78 -18.72
C ILE A 103 3.00 9.95 -18.74
N GLU A 104 3.05 8.71 -18.25
CA GLU A 104 1.88 7.83 -18.15
C GLU A 104 0.79 8.43 -17.26
N ARG A 105 1.16 8.94 -16.09
CA ARG A 105 0.24 9.59 -15.14
C ARG A 105 -0.43 10.81 -15.76
N SER A 106 0.33 11.62 -16.49
CA SER A 106 -0.18 12.81 -17.18
C SER A 106 -1.10 12.46 -18.34
N GLU A 107 -0.75 11.47 -19.15
CA GLU A 107 -1.57 11.06 -20.29
C GLU A 107 -2.93 10.51 -19.84
N ILE A 108 -2.95 9.71 -18.77
CA ILE A 108 -4.20 9.22 -18.19
C ILE A 108 -5.11 10.37 -17.76
N LEU A 109 -4.55 11.44 -17.18
CA LEU A 109 -5.31 12.61 -16.77
C LEU A 109 -5.86 13.41 -17.95
N ARG A 110 -5.19 13.43 -19.10
CA ARG A 110 -5.73 14.03 -20.34
C ARG A 110 -6.99 13.31 -20.83
N HIS A 111 -7.17 12.05 -20.48
CA HIS A 111 -8.38 11.27 -20.76
C HIS A 111 -9.43 11.33 -19.64
N CYS A 112 -9.15 12.02 -18.53
CA CYS A 112 -10.12 12.20 -17.45
C CYS A 112 -11.20 13.21 -17.89
N ARG A 113 -12.47 12.79 -17.80
CA ARG A 113 -13.65 13.61 -18.14
C ARG A 113 -13.65 15.01 -17.52
N TRP A 114 -13.08 15.17 -16.33
CA TRP A 114 -13.19 16.38 -15.53
C TRP A 114 -12.07 17.39 -15.78
N VAL A 115 -10.98 16.97 -16.42
CA VAL A 115 -9.74 17.75 -16.54
C VAL A 115 -9.74 18.53 -17.84
N ASP A 116 -9.43 19.82 -17.78
CA ASP A 116 -9.30 20.67 -18.97
C ASP A 116 -7.84 20.87 -19.37
N GLU A 117 -6.94 20.97 -18.39
CA GLU A 117 -5.51 21.24 -18.60
C GLU A 117 -4.65 20.38 -17.67
N VAL A 118 -3.52 19.90 -18.16
CA VAL A 118 -2.54 19.13 -17.37
C VAL A 118 -1.19 19.84 -17.39
N ILE A 119 -0.61 20.07 -16.22
CA ILE A 119 0.73 20.66 -16.03
C ILE A 119 1.66 19.58 -15.46
N MET A 120 2.77 19.32 -16.16
CA MET A 120 3.80 18.35 -15.74
C MET A 120 5.21 18.89 -16.10
N PRO A 121 6.19 18.83 -15.19
CA PRO A 121 6.03 18.58 -13.75
C PRO A 121 5.42 19.80 -13.05
N CYS A 122 4.62 19.57 -12.02
CA CYS A 122 4.17 20.63 -11.12
C CYS A 122 5.08 20.74 -9.87
N PRO A 123 5.17 21.92 -9.23
CA PRO A 123 5.97 22.08 -8.02
C PRO A 123 5.32 21.34 -6.83
N TRP A 124 6.14 20.83 -5.91
CA TRP A 124 5.66 20.19 -4.66
C TRP A 124 5.07 21.18 -3.66
N ILE A 125 5.66 22.37 -3.55
CA ILE A 125 5.14 23.47 -2.74
C ILE A 125 4.71 24.58 -3.69
N LEU A 126 3.43 24.97 -3.59
CA LEU A 126 2.86 26.01 -4.45
C LEU A 126 3.41 27.38 -4.06
N THR A 127 3.94 28.10 -5.05
CA THR A 127 4.38 29.49 -4.89
C THR A 127 3.34 30.45 -5.44
N VAL A 128 3.27 31.66 -4.89
CA VAL A 128 2.37 32.71 -5.40
C VAL A 128 2.66 33.04 -6.87
N ASP A 129 3.93 32.97 -7.28
CA ASP A 129 4.33 33.18 -8.67
C ASP A 129 3.80 32.10 -9.60
N PHE A 130 3.79 30.82 -9.17
CA PHE A 130 3.17 29.73 -9.92
C PHE A 130 1.66 29.96 -10.08
N LEU A 131 0.98 30.32 -8.98
CA LEU A 131 -0.47 30.61 -9.01
C LEU A 131 -0.78 31.76 -9.97
N ARG A 132 0.01 32.84 -9.94
CA ARG A 132 -0.17 33.99 -10.83
C ARG A 132 0.11 33.64 -12.29
N LYS A 133 1.20 32.91 -12.56
CA LYS A 133 1.61 32.50 -13.92
C LYS A 133 0.53 31.71 -14.65
N HIS A 134 -0.18 30.82 -13.93
CA HIS A 134 -1.23 29.97 -14.48
C HIS A 134 -2.65 30.54 -14.30
N ASN A 135 -2.74 31.77 -13.76
CA ASN A 135 -3.99 32.44 -13.41
C ASN A 135 -4.92 31.55 -12.56
N ILE A 136 -4.37 30.93 -11.51
CA ILE A 136 -5.09 30.02 -10.63
C ILE A 136 -5.86 30.82 -9.58
N HIS A 137 -7.17 30.63 -9.52
CA HIS A 137 -8.04 31.32 -8.56
C HIS A 137 -8.20 30.54 -7.25
N TYR A 138 -8.30 29.21 -7.34
CA TYR A 138 -8.46 28.33 -6.18
C TYR A 138 -7.65 27.07 -6.34
N VAL A 139 -7.23 26.49 -5.22
CA VAL A 139 -6.54 25.20 -5.15
C VAL A 139 -7.45 24.22 -4.43
N ALA A 140 -7.67 23.04 -5.03
CA ALA A 140 -8.54 22.00 -4.52
C ALA A 140 -7.74 20.75 -4.12
N HIS A 141 -7.78 20.40 -2.83
CA HIS A 141 -7.17 19.19 -2.29
C HIS A 141 -7.94 18.75 -1.03
N ASP A 142 -7.68 17.55 -0.49
CA ASP A 142 -8.24 17.14 0.79
C ASP A 142 -7.74 18.03 1.95
N ALA A 143 -8.53 18.11 3.03
CA ALA A 143 -8.28 19.01 4.15
C ALA A 143 -7.11 18.58 5.06
N ILE A 144 -6.59 17.37 4.88
CA ILE A 144 -5.57 16.79 5.76
C ILE A 144 -4.26 17.57 5.54
N PRO A 145 -3.62 18.08 6.60
CA PRO A 145 -2.32 18.75 6.48
C PRO A 145 -1.31 17.82 5.80
N TYR A 146 -0.69 18.32 4.73
CA TYR A 146 0.31 17.55 4.01
C TYR A 146 1.69 17.98 4.48
N THR A 147 2.24 17.22 5.42
CA THR A 147 3.55 17.48 6.02
C THR A 147 4.66 17.15 5.02
N GLY A 148 5.65 18.02 4.86
CA GLY A 148 6.81 17.79 4.00
C GLY A 148 7.87 18.89 4.16
N GLU A 149 9.15 18.59 3.90
CA GLU A 149 10.25 19.59 3.88
C GLU A 149 10.34 20.51 5.12
N GLY A 150 10.02 20.00 6.30
CA GLY A 150 10.08 20.78 7.54
C GLY A 150 8.94 21.78 7.74
N VAL A 151 7.92 21.77 6.87
CA VAL A 151 6.66 22.51 7.07
C VAL A 151 5.53 21.58 7.53
N GLU A 152 4.68 22.10 8.41
CA GLU A 152 3.51 21.37 8.93
C GLU A 152 2.46 21.10 7.83
N ASP A 153 2.33 22.03 6.88
CA ASP A 153 1.39 21.91 5.76
C ASP A 153 1.90 22.72 4.55
N ILE A 154 2.18 22.02 3.44
CA ILE A 154 2.59 22.65 2.17
C ILE A 154 1.50 23.57 1.58
N TYR A 155 0.23 23.40 1.99
CA TYR A 155 -0.89 24.25 1.55
C TYR A 155 -1.17 25.43 2.49
N SER A 156 -0.39 25.59 3.56
CA SER A 156 -0.60 26.63 4.59
C SER A 156 -0.75 28.04 4.00
N GLU A 157 0.11 28.42 3.06
CA GLU A 157 0.07 29.74 2.43
C GLU A 157 -1.20 29.93 1.59
N VAL A 158 -1.59 28.92 0.84
CA VAL A 158 -2.81 28.92 0.01
C VAL A 158 -4.08 29.00 0.89
N LYS A 159 -4.07 28.29 2.03
CA LYS A 159 -5.13 28.38 3.04
C LYS A 159 -5.20 29.78 3.65
N ARG A 160 -4.04 30.37 4.02
CA ARG A 160 -3.94 31.73 4.56
C ARG A 160 -4.49 32.80 3.60
N LEU A 161 -4.30 32.61 2.30
CA LEU A 161 -4.81 33.50 1.24
C LEU A 161 -6.29 33.27 0.88
N GLY A 162 -6.98 32.35 1.56
CA GLY A 162 -8.38 32.00 1.28
C GLY A 162 -8.58 31.33 -0.10
N MET A 163 -7.52 30.76 -0.66
CA MET A 163 -7.51 30.14 -1.99
C MET A 163 -7.84 28.65 -1.95
N PHE A 164 -7.80 28.04 -0.77
CA PHE A 164 -7.96 26.59 -0.62
C PHE A 164 -9.44 26.19 -0.61
N LYS A 165 -9.77 25.14 -1.37
CA LYS A 165 -11.10 24.52 -1.44
C LYS A 165 -10.97 23.04 -1.10
N GLU A 166 -11.62 22.62 -0.02
CA GLU A 166 -11.52 21.25 0.46
C GLU A 166 -12.29 20.28 -0.45
N THR A 167 -11.70 19.13 -0.69
CA THR A 167 -12.34 17.97 -1.33
C THR A 167 -12.37 16.79 -0.37
N GLN A 168 -13.26 15.85 -0.63
CA GLN A 168 -13.43 14.64 0.17
C GLN A 168 -12.81 13.44 -0.53
N ARG A 169 -12.02 12.68 0.23
CA ARG A 169 -11.45 11.41 -0.22
C ARG A 169 -12.56 10.37 -0.39
N THR A 170 -12.29 9.37 -1.22
CA THR A 170 -13.20 8.24 -1.40
C THR A 170 -12.72 7.05 -0.57
N ASP A 171 -13.54 6.61 0.38
CA ASP A 171 -13.22 5.46 1.23
C ASP A 171 -13.16 4.15 0.44
N GLY A 172 -12.27 3.26 0.85
CA GLY A 172 -12.11 1.91 0.28
C GLY A 172 -11.36 1.84 -1.05
N ILE A 173 -10.77 2.95 -1.51
CA ILE A 173 -9.87 2.95 -2.66
C ILE A 173 -8.70 3.92 -2.50
N SER A 174 -7.50 3.40 -2.79
CA SER A 174 -6.27 4.16 -2.90
C SER A 174 -5.26 3.38 -3.74
N THR A 175 -4.19 4.02 -4.21
CA THR A 175 -3.05 3.37 -4.86
C THR A 175 -2.50 2.24 -3.99
N SER A 176 -2.34 2.49 -2.69
CA SER A 176 -1.90 1.49 -1.71
C SER A 176 -2.85 0.30 -1.64
N ASP A 177 -4.17 0.53 -1.63
CA ASP A 177 -5.15 -0.56 -1.60
C ASP A 177 -5.10 -1.42 -2.86
N ILE A 178 -4.95 -0.80 -4.04
CA ILE A 178 -4.82 -1.53 -5.31
C ILE A 178 -3.54 -2.39 -5.28
N ILE A 179 -2.41 -1.80 -4.88
CA ILE A 179 -1.14 -2.52 -4.74
C ILE A 179 -1.28 -3.67 -3.75
N LEU A 180 -1.90 -3.46 -2.59
CA LEU A 180 -2.11 -4.48 -1.58
C LEU A 180 -3.00 -5.63 -2.08
N ARG A 181 -4.03 -5.35 -2.88
CA ARG A 181 -4.87 -6.38 -3.52
C ARG A 181 -4.04 -7.25 -4.47
N ILE A 182 -3.26 -6.63 -5.36
CA ILE A 182 -2.38 -7.33 -6.31
C ILE A 182 -1.37 -8.21 -5.55
N ILE A 183 -0.72 -7.66 -4.52
CA ILE A 183 0.25 -8.41 -3.70
C ILE A 183 -0.41 -9.59 -2.99
N LYS A 184 -1.60 -9.39 -2.42
CA LYS A 184 -2.35 -10.45 -1.73
C LYS A 184 -2.71 -11.59 -2.68
N ASP A 185 -3.21 -11.26 -3.86
CA ASP A 185 -3.57 -12.26 -4.87
C ASP A 185 -2.35 -12.99 -5.40
N TYR A 186 -1.23 -12.28 -5.57
CA TYR A 186 0.06 -12.88 -5.93
C TYR A 186 0.59 -13.84 -4.85
N ASP A 187 0.58 -13.42 -3.57
CA ASP A 187 0.99 -14.27 -2.45
C ASP A 187 0.10 -15.54 -2.37
N MET A 188 -1.22 -15.39 -2.61
CA MET A 188 -2.15 -16.52 -2.68
C MET A 188 -1.87 -17.44 -3.87
N TYR A 189 -1.57 -16.88 -5.04
CA TYR A 189 -1.17 -17.65 -6.22
C TYR A 189 0.08 -18.47 -5.92
N VAL A 190 1.13 -17.84 -5.40
CA VAL A 190 2.38 -18.52 -5.03
C VAL A 190 2.11 -19.65 -4.03
N TRP A 191 1.31 -19.40 -2.99
CA TRP A 191 0.97 -20.42 -2.01
C TRP A 191 0.28 -21.64 -2.62
N ARG A 192 -0.73 -21.42 -3.48
CA ARG A 192 -1.46 -22.50 -4.16
C ARG A 192 -0.55 -23.30 -5.07
N SER A 193 0.37 -22.63 -5.77
CA SER A 193 1.34 -23.30 -6.65
C SER A 193 2.34 -24.14 -5.84
N LEU A 194 2.88 -23.60 -4.75
CA LEU A 194 3.75 -24.37 -3.84
C LEU A 194 3.04 -25.61 -3.28
N LYS A 195 1.75 -25.50 -2.93
CA LYS A 195 0.95 -26.64 -2.44
C LYS A 195 0.71 -27.70 -3.51
N ARG A 196 0.69 -27.32 -4.80
CA ARG A 196 0.56 -28.25 -5.94
C ARG A 196 1.87 -28.91 -6.33
N GLY A 197 2.98 -28.57 -5.67
CA GLY A 197 4.29 -29.17 -5.91
C GLY A 197 5.22 -28.36 -6.82
N TYR A 198 4.83 -27.16 -7.26
CA TYR A 198 5.75 -26.24 -7.93
C TYR A 198 6.83 -25.78 -6.95
N ASN A 199 8.07 -25.64 -7.42
CA ASN A 199 9.17 -25.13 -6.62
C ASN A 199 9.35 -23.61 -6.82
N SER A 200 10.19 -22.97 -6.02
CA SER A 200 10.43 -21.52 -6.07
C SER A 200 11.07 -21.06 -7.39
N LYS A 201 11.89 -21.92 -8.03
CA LYS A 201 12.53 -21.64 -9.32
C LYS A 201 11.50 -21.62 -10.45
N ASP A 202 10.54 -22.55 -10.44
CA ASP A 202 9.44 -22.62 -11.43
C ASP A 202 8.56 -21.36 -11.41
N LEU A 203 8.45 -20.72 -10.24
CA LEU A 203 7.63 -19.52 -10.03
C LEU A 203 8.42 -18.21 -10.20
N GLY A 204 9.73 -18.30 -10.50
CA GLY A 204 10.59 -17.12 -10.63
C GLY A 204 10.71 -16.31 -9.33
N ILE A 205 10.57 -16.94 -8.16
CA ILE A 205 10.65 -16.28 -6.85
C ILE A 205 11.85 -16.76 -6.04
N SER A 206 12.39 -15.91 -5.17
CA SER A 206 13.43 -16.35 -4.25
C SER A 206 12.89 -17.39 -3.28
N SER A 207 13.73 -18.37 -2.90
CA SER A 207 13.37 -19.40 -1.91
C SER A 207 12.92 -18.78 -0.58
N PHE A 208 13.53 -17.65 -0.19
CA PHE A 208 13.13 -16.89 0.99
C PHE A 208 11.68 -16.37 0.88
N LYS A 209 11.30 -15.82 -0.28
CA LYS A 209 9.92 -15.34 -0.52
C LYS A 209 8.92 -16.49 -0.46
N ALA A 210 9.25 -17.63 -1.08
CA ALA A 210 8.43 -18.84 -1.04
C ALA A 210 8.22 -19.35 0.40
N GLN A 211 9.30 -19.43 1.17
CA GLN A 211 9.25 -19.93 2.54
C GLN A 211 8.55 -18.96 3.49
N ARG A 212 8.73 -17.65 3.30
CA ARG A 212 7.93 -16.62 4.00
C ARG A 212 6.44 -16.79 3.77
N ILE A 213 6.03 -16.98 2.51
CA ILE A 213 4.62 -17.17 2.14
C ILE A 213 4.06 -18.46 2.77
N LYS A 214 4.86 -19.52 2.80
CA LYS A 214 4.51 -20.79 3.45
C LYS A 214 4.30 -20.64 4.96
N ILE A 215 5.22 -19.96 5.66
CA ILE A 215 5.10 -19.66 7.10
C ILE A 215 3.86 -18.81 7.37
N LYS A 216 3.69 -17.70 6.63
CA LYS A 216 2.58 -16.76 6.81
C LYS A 216 1.23 -17.46 6.67
N ASN A 217 1.04 -18.29 5.64
CA ASN A 217 -0.23 -18.99 5.45
C ASN A 217 -0.47 -20.08 6.49
N GLN A 218 0.55 -20.81 6.92
CA GLN A 218 0.41 -21.78 8.00
C GLN A 218 0.08 -21.13 9.34
N TYR A 219 0.57 -19.92 9.57
CA TYR A 219 0.20 -19.13 10.74
C TYR A 219 -1.26 -18.70 10.69
N GLN A 220 -1.76 -18.29 9.52
CA GLN A 220 -3.19 -17.97 9.36
C GLN A 220 -4.08 -19.21 9.53
N GLU A 221 -3.73 -20.35 8.93
CA GLU A 221 -4.45 -21.63 9.14
C GLU A 221 -4.51 -22.00 10.63
N PHE A 222 -3.40 -21.82 11.36
CA PHE A 222 -3.34 -22.06 12.79
C PHE A 222 -4.19 -21.06 13.58
N LYS A 223 -4.09 -19.77 13.29
CA LYS A 223 -4.88 -18.72 13.96
C LYS A 223 -6.38 -18.97 13.77
N GLU A 224 -6.82 -19.28 12.55
CA GLU A 224 -8.22 -19.63 12.28
C GLU A 224 -8.66 -20.89 13.03
N SER A 225 -7.76 -21.86 13.25
CA SER A 225 -8.07 -23.05 14.05
C SER A 225 -8.24 -22.72 15.54
N ILE A 226 -7.42 -21.80 16.08
CA ILE A 226 -7.54 -21.30 17.46
C ILE A 226 -8.84 -20.52 17.65
N ASP A 227 -9.20 -19.65 16.70
CA ASP A 227 -10.42 -18.83 16.79
C ASP A 227 -11.70 -19.71 16.81
N ARG A 228 -11.64 -20.94 16.26
CA ARG A 228 -12.75 -21.90 16.27
C ARG A 228 -12.73 -22.83 17.50
N GLU A 229 -11.55 -23.34 17.87
CA GLU A 229 -11.35 -24.20 19.03
C GLU A 229 -10.04 -23.79 19.74
N PRO A 230 -10.13 -22.98 20.82
CA PRO A 230 -8.95 -22.32 21.38
C PRO A 230 -7.97 -23.28 22.07
N LEU A 231 -8.41 -24.46 22.53
CA LEU A 231 -7.60 -25.42 23.29
C LEU A 231 -8.03 -26.87 23.00
N GLY A 232 -7.06 -27.74 22.68
CA GLY A 232 -7.26 -29.17 22.43
C GLY A 232 -6.22 -29.78 21.47
N THR A 233 -6.37 -31.06 21.09
CA THR A 233 -5.41 -31.76 20.20
C THR A 233 -5.21 -31.11 18.82
N SER A 234 -6.17 -30.31 18.38
CA SER A 234 -6.10 -29.53 17.13
C SER A 234 -5.10 -28.36 17.25
N PHE A 235 -4.99 -27.77 18.44
CA PHE A 235 -4.02 -26.72 18.78
C PHE A 235 -2.59 -27.27 18.71
N ASP A 236 -2.32 -28.38 19.39
CA ASP A 236 -0.97 -28.99 19.43
C ASP A 236 -0.48 -29.39 18.04
N LYS A 237 -1.37 -29.97 17.22
CA LYS A 237 -1.07 -30.33 15.82
C LYS A 237 -0.76 -29.10 14.96
N GLY A 238 -1.51 -28.01 15.14
CA GLY A 238 -1.29 -26.75 14.43
C GLY A 238 0.03 -26.09 14.83
N TYR A 239 0.33 -26.05 16.12
CA TYR A 239 1.58 -25.54 16.68
C TYR A 239 2.80 -26.35 16.20
N ASP A 240 2.73 -27.68 16.23
CA ASP A 240 3.81 -28.55 15.76
C ASP A 240 4.08 -28.40 14.26
N LYS A 241 3.03 -28.24 13.45
CA LYS A 241 3.15 -28.01 12.00
C LYS A 241 3.84 -26.68 11.71
N LEU A 242 3.44 -25.62 12.41
CA LEU A 242 4.09 -24.31 12.34
C LEU A 242 5.55 -24.39 12.77
N ARG A 243 5.82 -24.99 13.93
CA ARG A 243 7.16 -25.14 14.49
C ARG A 243 8.10 -25.88 13.55
N LYS A 244 7.65 -26.96 12.89
CA LYS A 244 8.45 -27.69 11.90
C LYS A 244 8.82 -26.84 10.69
N ILE A 245 7.90 -26.02 10.20
CA ILE A 245 8.14 -25.16 9.02
C ILE A 245 9.06 -23.99 9.38
N VAL A 246 8.85 -23.37 10.54
CA VAL A 246 9.74 -22.34 11.08
C VAL A 246 11.13 -22.92 11.31
N SER A 247 11.25 -24.09 11.96
CA SER A 247 12.54 -24.75 12.19
C SER A 247 13.26 -25.10 10.89
N GLY A 248 12.54 -25.56 9.86
CA GLY A 248 13.12 -25.82 8.54
C GLY A 248 13.62 -24.54 7.85
N PHE A 249 12.89 -23.43 8.00
CA PHE A 249 13.33 -22.13 7.50
C PHE A 249 14.55 -21.59 8.25
N VAL A 250 14.57 -21.72 9.58
CA VAL A 250 15.73 -21.36 10.41
C VAL A 250 16.97 -22.14 9.95
N HIS A 251 16.84 -23.44 9.73
CA HIS A 251 17.95 -24.28 9.28
C HIS A 251 18.41 -23.96 7.84
N GLU A 252 17.50 -23.56 6.95
CA GLU A 252 17.85 -23.09 5.59
C GLU A 252 18.50 -21.69 5.61
N MET A 253 18.25 -20.93 6.66
CA MET A 253 18.81 -19.59 6.88
C MET A 253 20.03 -19.57 7.80
N GLU A 254 20.39 -20.67 8.47
CA GLU A 254 21.64 -20.75 9.26
C GLU A 254 22.89 -20.52 8.39
N ASP A 255 22.78 -20.71 7.07
CA ASP A 255 23.83 -20.40 6.09
C ASP A 255 23.82 -18.95 5.56
N LYS A 256 22.89 -18.08 6.02
CA LYS A 256 22.75 -16.68 5.58
C LYS A 256 22.58 -15.72 6.78
N SER A 257 23.11 -14.50 6.65
CA SER A 257 23.20 -13.46 7.69
C SER A 257 22.12 -13.47 8.80
N SER A 258 22.55 -13.62 10.05
CA SER A 258 21.74 -13.62 11.29
C SER A 258 20.81 -12.42 11.42
N GLN A 259 21.14 -11.28 10.79
CA GLN A 259 20.35 -10.05 10.85
C GLN A 259 19.03 -10.16 10.06
N VAL A 260 19.04 -10.84 8.91
CA VAL A 260 17.84 -11.07 8.09
C VAL A 260 16.83 -11.95 8.83
N MET A 261 17.33 -12.91 9.61
CA MET A 261 16.54 -13.78 10.47
C MET A 261 15.87 -13.01 11.61
N VAL A 262 16.61 -12.09 12.25
CA VAL A 262 16.07 -11.24 13.33
C VAL A 262 14.98 -10.31 12.82
N ASP A 263 15.20 -9.64 11.67
CA ASP A 263 14.24 -8.70 11.09
C ASP A 263 12.98 -9.40 10.57
N PHE A 264 13.12 -10.63 10.05
CA PHE A 264 12.00 -11.48 9.68
C PHE A 264 11.15 -11.89 10.89
N MET A 265 11.77 -12.38 11.97
CA MET A 265 11.03 -12.86 13.15
C MET A 265 10.26 -11.73 13.84
N ARG A 266 10.81 -10.50 13.83
CA ARG A 266 10.13 -9.31 14.36
C ARG A 266 8.83 -8.97 13.63
N GLN A 267 8.69 -9.33 12.35
CA GLN A 267 7.48 -9.05 11.56
C GLN A 267 6.29 -9.96 11.93
N PHE A 268 6.54 -11.07 12.62
CA PHE A 268 5.52 -12.04 13.04
C PHE A 268 5.23 -12.00 14.55
N GLU A 269 5.80 -11.05 15.30
CA GLU A 269 5.57 -10.92 16.75
C GLU A 269 4.22 -10.27 17.07
N PRO A 270 3.33 -10.92 17.86
CA PRO A 270 2.28 -10.23 18.57
C PRO A 270 2.88 -9.37 19.69
N LYS A 271 2.31 -8.18 19.94
CA LYS A 271 2.83 -7.19 20.92
C LYS A 271 3.05 -7.73 22.35
N ASN A 272 2.42 -8.86 22.72
CA ASN A 272 2.38 -9.38 24.08
C ASN A 272 3.32 -10.59 24.34
N GLU A 273 4.05 -11.10 23.34
CA GLU A 273 4.87 -12.35 23.46
C GLU A 273 6.38 -12.17 23.21
N ARG A 274 6.91 -10.95 23.39
CA ARG A 274 8.34 -10.60 23.22
C ARG A 274 9.34 -11.42 24.06
N SER A 275 8.88 -12.21 25.04
CA SER A 275 9.72 -12.95 26.00
C SER A 275 10.34 -14.24 25.45
N ILE A 276 9.68 -14.92 24.50
CA ILE A 276 10.13 -16.24 24.01
C ILE A 276 11.14 -16.06 22.87
N LEU A 277 10.91 -15.11 21.98
CA LEU A 277 11.81 -14.82 20.86
C LEU A 277 13.05 -14.06 21.30
N SER A 278 12.97 -13.17 22.29
CA SER A 278 14.18 -12.58 22.92
C SER A 278 15.11 -13.65 23.50
N LYS A 279 14.57 -14.74 24.06
CA LYS A 279 15.37 -15.89 24.53
C LYS A 279 16.00 -16.67 23.36
N ILE A 280 15.30 -16.82 22.24
CA ILE A 280 15.83 -17.50 21.03
C ILE A 280 16.90 -16.64 20.36
N VAL A 281 16.63 -15.35 20.15
CA VAL A 281 17.58 -14.35 19.62
C VAL A 281 18.83 -14.27 20.50
N ASN A 282 18.68 -14.23 21.83
CA ASN A 282 19.82 -14.24 22.75
C ASN A 282 20.60 -15.56 22.69
N LYS A 283 19.95 -16.69 22.38
CA LYS A 283 20.60 -18.00 22.24
C LYS A 283 21.37 -18.12 20.92
N ILE A 284 20.88 -17.47 19.85
CA ILE A 284 21.57 -17.36 18.55
C ILE A 284 22.77 -16.41 18.67
N ARG A 285 22.59 -15.22 19.28
CA ARG A 285 23.67 -14.26 19.54
C ARG A 285 24.82 -14.88 20.36
N LYS A 286 24.48 -15.61 21.43
CA LYS A 286 25.47 -16.35 22.24
C LYS A 286 26.18 -17.49 21.50
N ARG A 287 25.61 -18.03 20.42
CA ARG A 287 26.27 -19.03 19.56
C ARG A 287 27.27 -18.35 18.62
N ASP A 288 26.91 -17.22 18.03
CA ASP A 288 27.80 -16.42 17.18
C ASP A 288 28.99 -15.86 17.97
N ASP A 289 28.77 -15.40 19.21
CA ASP A 289 29.85 -14.92 20.09
C ASP A 289 30.81 -16.06 20.49
N LYS A 290 30.29 -17.27 20.76
CA LYS A 290 31.10 -18.47 21.04
C LYS A 290 31.89 -18.99 19.83
N ALA A 291 31.42 -18.72 18.62
CA ALA A 291 32.13 -19.09 17.39
C ALA A 291 33.29 -18.14 17.10
N LYS A 292 33.16 -16.86 17.47
CA LYS A 292 34.25 -15.86 17.38
C LYS A 292 35.36 -16.09 18.41
N ASP A 293 35.00 -16.55 19.61
CA ASP A 293 35.95 -16.79 20.71
C ASP A 293 36.83 -18.06 20.54
N LYS A 294 36.58 -18.86 19.48
CA LYS A 294 37.31 -20.11 19.17
C LYS A 294 38.23 -20.02 17.94
N GLN A 295 38.37 -18.86 17.31
CA GLN A 295 39.33 -18.68 16.22
C GLN A 295 40.74 -18.42 16.79
N ILE A 296 41.60 -19.43 16.69
CA ILE A 296 43.05 -19.33 16.81
C ILE A 296 43.54 -18.27 15.79
N PRO A 297 44.43 -17.34 16.15
CA PRO A 297 44.84 -16.29 15.22
C PRO A 297 45.62 -16.90 14.05
N LEU A 298 45.13 -16.68 12.83
CA LEU A 298 45.87 -16.96 11.59
C LEU A 298 47.07 -16.01 11.48
N PRO A 299 48.23 -16.47 10.98
CA PRO A 299 49.42 -15.63 10.88
C PRO A 299 49.20 -14.53 9.85
N LEU A 300 49.72 -13.33 10.16
CA LEU A 300 49.75 -12.18 9.27
C LEU A 300 50.51 -12.56 8.00
N VAL A 301 49.80 -12.57 6.87
CA VAL A 301 50.41 -12.62 5.54
C VAL A 301 50.72 -11.18 5.14
N GLU A 302 52.00 -10.86 4.98
CA GLU A 302 52.46 -9.57 4.46
C GLU A 302 51.91 -9.35 3.04
N GLU A 303 51.35 -8.16 2.80
CA GLU A 303 50.88 -7.76 1.47
C GLU A 303 52.09 -7.52 0.53
N PRO A 304 52.07 -8.04 -0.72
CA PRO A 304 53.05 -7.64 -1.70
C PRO A 304 52.73 -6.23 -2.21
N GLN A 305 53.75 -5.38 -2.21
CA GLN A 305 53.72 -4.02 -2.75
C GLN A 305 53.25 -4.02 -4.22
N SER A 306 52.29 -3.16 -4.51
CA SER A 306 51.82 -2.89 -5.87
C SER A 306 52.79 -1.97 -6.61
N ASP A 307 53.65 -2.55 -7.43
CA ASP A 307 54.20 -1.85 -8.58
C ASP A 307 53.25 -2.09 -9.74
N PHE A 308 52.61 -1.03 -10.26
CA PHE A 308 52.40 -0.82 -11.70
C PHE A 308 51.75 0.56 -11.90
N ASP A 309 52.58 1.50 -12.37
CA ASP A 309 52.20 2.71 -13.09
C ASP A 309 51.43 2.37 -14.38
N TYR A 310 50.28 3.03 -14.60
CA TYR A 310 49.87 3.82 -15.77
C TYR A 310 48.35 4.07 -15.76
#